data_AF-A0A5N6IWH2-F1
#
_entry.id   AF-A0A5N6IWH2-F1
#
_cell.length_a   1.000
_cell.length_b   1.000
_cell.length_c   1.000
_cell.angle_alpha   90.00
_cell.angle_beta   90.00
_cell.angle_gamma   90.00
#
_symmetry.space_group_name_H-M   'P 1'
#
loop_
_entity.id
_entity.type
_entity.pdbx_description
1 polymer ?
#
loop_
_entity_poly.entity_id
_entity_poly.type
_entity_poly.pdbx_seq_one_letter_code
_entity_poly.pdbx_strand_id
1 'polypeptide(L)'
;MVTYRLGKQLISLDLPDTTKKEIDFTDTSFFTTSPNRHLPTPAQVRALSKDIDTSCQPTPIKFRNLDLIVKFGLYVTVVEALNLWMVKKVFHDKVPVPELSGWRVDDEGYVFIYMEPIEGPTLDEGLSDQLSQITETLRQLEQDPSDQFIVSKSSTTGSLIPTMVYFRIMGK
;
A
#
# COMPACT_ATOMS: atom_id res chain seq x y z
N MET A 1 -11.51 -15.82 2.30
CA MET A 1 -10.62 -16.06 3.45
C MET A 1 -9.31 -16.68 2.97
N VAL A 2 -8.17 -16.13 3.38
CA VAL A 2 -6.81 -16.64 3.16
C VAL A 2 -6.12 -16.75 4.51
N THR A 3 -5.38 -17.84 4.74
CA THR A 3 -4.68 -18.07 5.99
C THR A 3 -3.17 -17.89 5.85
N TYR A 4 -2.61 -17.11 6.76
CA TYR A 4 -1.19 -16.81 6.89
C TYR A 4 -0.65 -17.40 8.19
N ARG A 5 0.60 -17.85 8.16
CA ARG A 5 1.37 -18.23 9.34
C ARG A 5 2.49 -17.22 9.56
N LEU A 6 2.51 -16.59 10.72
CA LEU A 6 3.60 -15.73 11.17
C LEU A 6 4.29 -16.42 12.36
N GLY A 7 5.37 -17.14 12.07
CA GLY A 7 6.02 -18.01 13.06
C GLY A 7 5.09 -19.11 13.59
N LYS A 8 4.59 -18.98 14.83
CA LYS A 8 3.64 -19.92 15.45
C LYS A 8 2.18 -19.46 15.41
N GLN A 9 1.92 -18.23 14.96
CA GLN A 9 0.59 -17.63 14.95
C GLN A 9 -0.08 -17.88 13.59
N LEU A 10 -1.34 -18.32 13.61
CA LEU A 10 -2.21 -18.38 12.44
C LEU A 10 -3.06 -17.11 12.37
N ILE A 11 -3.16 -16.52 11.18
CA ILE A 11 -3.89 -15.29 10.90
C ILE A 11 -4.75 -15.56 9.67
N SER A 12 -6.08 -15.51 9.83
CA SER A 12 -7.02 -15.63 8.71
C SER A 12 -7.56 -14.26 8.35
N LEU A 13 -7.48 -13.91 7.07
CA LEU A 13 -7.93 -12.63 6.54
C LEU A 13 -8.94 -12.83 5.41
N ASP A 14 -10.00 -12.05 5.42
CA ASP A 14 -10.86 -11.90 4.25
C ASP A 14 -10.29 -10.83 3.34
N LEU A 15 -9.82 -11.27 2.16
CA LEU A 15 -9.23 -10.37 1.19
C LEU A 15 -10.29 -9.40 0.64
N PRO A 16 -9.96 -8.10 0.57
CA PRO A 16 -10.73 -7.14 -0.20
C PRO A 16 -10.94 -7.60 -1.65
N ASP A 17 -12.12 -7.32 -2.19
CA ASP A 17 -12.47 -7.65 -3.58
C ASP A 17 -11.72 -6.74 -4.56
N THR A 18 -10.65 -7.26 -5.15
CA THR A 18 -9.78 -6.51 -6.07
C THR A 18 -10.42 -6.22 -7.43
N THR A 19 -11.60 -6.79 -7.72
CA THR A 19 -12.34 -6.48 -8.95
C THR A 19 -13.12 -5.17 -8.86
N LYS A 20 -13.32 -4.64 -7.65
CA LYS A 20 -14.01 -3.37 -7.43
C LYS A 20 -13.12 -2.20 -7.84
N LYS A 21 -13.67 -1.34 -8.70
CA LYS A 21 -13.06 -0.06 -9.08
C LYS A 21 -12.93 0.91 -7.89
N GLU A 22 -13.74 0.75 -6.86
CA GLU A 22 -13.77 1.65 -5.71
C GLU A 22 -13.95 0.85 -4.42
N ILE A 23 -13.05 1.08 -3.46
CA ILE A 23 -13.13 0.55 -2.10
C ILE A 23 -12.73 1.64 -1.10
N ASP A 24 -13.52 1.75 -0.04
CA ASP A 24 -13.23 2.53 1.17
C ASP A 24 -13.09 1.61 2.37
N PHE A 25 -11.95 1.69 3.05
CA PHE A 25 -11.73 1.02 4.32
C PHE A 25 -12.22 1.92 5.45
N THR A 26 -13.54 1.95 5.66
CA THR A 26 -14.21 2.86 6.60
C THR A 26 -13.80 2.66 8.07
N ASP A 27 -13.14 1.54 8.39
CA ASP A 27 -12.57 1.23 9.71
C ASP A 27 -11.21 1.92 9.97
N THR A 28 -10.62 2.58 8.97
CA THR A 28 -9.30 3.21 9.09
C THR A 28 -9.31 4.54 9.81
N SER A 29 -8.14 4.95 10.30
CA SER A 29 -7.90 6.24 10.96
C SER A 29 -8.40 7.42 10.12
N PHE A 30 -8.25 7.36 8.80
CA PHE A 30 -8.72 8.40 7.89
C PHE A 30 -10.20 8.72 8.08
N PHE A 31 -11.08 7.71 8.07
CA PHE A 31 -12.53 7.90 8.19
C PHE A 31 -13.01 8.05 9.63
N THR A 32 -12.30 7.47 10.60
CA THR A 32 -12.70 7.51 12.02
C THR A 32 -12.29 8.80 12.72
N THR A 33 -11.25 9.50 12.24
CA THR A 33 -10.76 10.76 12.83
C THR A 33 -11.75 11.92 12.69
N SER A 34 -12.60 11.93 11.65
CA SER A 34 -13.58 13.00 11.46
C SER A 34 -14.81 12.50 10.71
N PRO A 35 -16.03 12.81 11.20
CA PRO A 35 -17.25 12.46 10.48
C PRO A 35 -17.31 13.18 9.13
N ASN A 36 -17.85 12.50 8.10
CA ASN A 36 -17.99 13.00 6.73
C ASN A 36 -16.68 13.26 5.99
N ARG A 37 -15.58 12.61 6.37
CA ARG A 37 -14.36 12.61 5.56
C ARG A 37 -14.57 11.74 4.33
N HIS A 38 -14.16 12.25 3.17
CA HIS A 38 -14.21 11.54 1.91
C HIS A 38 -12.85 11.56 1.26
N LEU A 39 -12.51 10.48 0.56
CA LEU A 39 -11.29 10.44 -0.24
C LEU A 39 -11.41 11.43 -1.41
N PRO A 40 -10.33 12.15 -1.76
CA PRO A 40 -10.30 12.97 -2.96
C PRO A 40 -10.65 12.16 -4.21
N THR A 41 -11.48 12.70 -5.09
CA THR A 41 -11.81 12.04 -6.36
C THR A 41 -10.58 11.94 -7.27
N PRO A 42 -10.52 10.95 -8.19
CA PRO A 42 -9.48 10.87 -9.20
C PRO A 42 -9.25 12.20 -9.92
N ALA A 43 -10.32 12.89 -10.33
CA ALA A 43 -10.24 14.20 -10.98
C ALA A 43 -9.53 15.26 -10.12
N GLN A 44 -9.79 15.30 -8.81
CA GLN A 44 -9.10 16.22 -7.89
C GLN A 44 -7.61 15.88 -7.75
N VAL A 45 -7.25 14.59 -7.73
CA VAL A 45 -5.85 14.16 -7.67
C VAL A 45 -5.13 14.53 -8.97
N ARG A 46 -5.74 14.25 -10.13
CA ARG A 46 -5.19 14.57 -11.45
C ARG A 46 -4.96 16.07 -11.62
N ALA A 47 -5.90 16.92 -11.19
CA ALA A 47 -5.79 18.37 -11.27
C ALA A 47 -4.61 18.96 -10.46
N LEU A 48 -4.10 18.23 -9.46
CA LEU A 48 -2.96 18.63 -8.65
C LEU A 48 -1.62 18.07 -9.16
N SER A 49 -1.66 17.07 -10.05
CA SER A 49 -0.44 16.50 -10.62
C SER A 49 0.11 17.39 -11.73
N LYS A 50 1.43 17.56 -11.73
CA LYS A 50 2.15 18.31 -12.76
C LYS A 50 2.78 17.41 -13.82
N ASP A 51 2.84 16.11 -13.55
CA ASP A 51 3.62 15.12 -14.30
C ASP A 51 2.79 13.88 -14.70
N ILE A 52 1.47 13.93 -14.53
CA ILE A 52 0.58 12.81 -14.86
C ILE A 52 0.64 12.39 -16.33
N ASP A 53 0.81 13.35 -17.23
CA ASP A 53 0.86 13.12 -18.68
C ASP A 53 2.28 12.86 -19.20
N THR A 54 3.30 13.11 -18.37
CA THR A 54 4.71 13.07 -18.79
C THR A 54 5.51 11.97 -18.12
N SER A 55 5.03 11.44 -16.98
CA SER A 55 5.69 10.39 -16.23
C SER A 55 4.84 9.12 -16.17
N CYS A 56 5.47 7.98 -16.44
CA CYS A 56 4.88 6.67 -16.18
C CYS A 56 4.63 6.42 -14.69
N GLN A 57 5.34 7.13 -13.81
CA GLN A 57 5.20 7.06 -12.36
C GLN A 57 5.08 8.49 -11.83
N PRO A 58 3.88 9.09 -11.90
CA PRO A 58 3.65 10.45 -11.44
C PRO A 58 4.04 10.64 -9.98
N THR A 59 4.43 11.87 -9.65
CA THR A 59 4.77 12.24 -8.28
C THR A 59 3.53 12.13 -7.41
N PRO A 60 3.59 11.40 -6.28
CA PRO A 60 2.46 11.25 -5.37
C PRO A 60 1.97 12.59 -4.82
N ILE A 61 0.66 12.72 -4.65
CA ILE A 61 0.06 13.94 -4.11
C ILE A 61 -0.16 13.80 -2.61
N LYS A 62 0.35 14.78 -1.85
CA LYS A 62 0.17 14.89 -0.40
C LYS A 62 -0.93 15.90 -0.08
N PHE A 63 -2.04 15.44 0.47
CA PHE A 63 -3.12 16.27 1.02
C PHE A 63 -2.86 16.52 2.51
N ARG A 64 -2.04 17.53 2.82
CA ARG A 64 -1.63 17.84 4.20
C ARG A 64 -2.79 18.15 5.14
N ASN A 65 -3.85 18.76 4.62
CA ASN A 65 -5.07 19.06 5.38
C ASN A 65 -5.91 17.81 5.70
N LEU A 66 -5.62 16.69 5.03
CA LEU A 66 -6.34 15.43 5.20
C LEU A 66 -5.47 14.34 5.82
N ASP A 67 -4.20 14.62 6.14
CA ASP A 67 -3.19 13.63 6.53
C ASP A 67 -3.25 12.41 5.61
N LEU A 68 -3.18 12.66 4.30
CA LEU A 68 -3.37 11.65 3.27
C LEU A 68 -2.35 11.82 2.14
N ILE A 69 -1.78 10.72 1.68
CA ILE A 69 -0.96 10.67 0.46
C ILE A 69 -1.62 9.76 -0.56
N VAL A 70 -1.58 10.16 -1.83
CA VAL A 70 -2.16 9.41 -2.94
C VAL A 70 -1.07 9.03 -3.93
N LYS A 71 -0.84 7.72 -4.09
CA LYS A 71 -0.01 7.14 -5.15
C LYS A 71 -0.91 6.83 -6.33
N PHE A 72 -0.54 7.23 -7.53
CA PHE A 72 -1.38 6.97 -8.71
C PHE A 72 -0.56 6.84 -9.99
N GLY A 73 -1.15 6.21 -11.01
CA GLY A 73 -0.53 6.04 -12.32
C GLY A 73 -1.10 4.84 -13.09
N LEU A 74 -0.71 4.72 -14.36
CA LEU A 74 -1.08 3.59 -15.22
C LEU A 74 -0.39 2.27 -14.83
N TYR A 75 0.77 2.37 -14.19
CA TYR A 75 1.55 1.22 -13.73
C TYR A 75 1.31 0.88 -12.25
N VAL A 76 0.52 1.68 -11.55
CA VAL A 76 0.08 1.37 -10.19
C VAL A 76 -1.03 0.34 -10.28
N THR A 77 -1.02 -0.68 -9.42
CA THR A 77 -2.00 -1.77 -9.48
C THR A 77 -2.79 -1.92 -8.18
N VAL A 78 -4.01 -2.44 -8.27
CA VAL A 78 -4.80 -2.82 -7.07
C VAL A 78 -4.07 -3.90 -6.26
N VAL A 79 -3.22 -4.72 -6.91
CA VAL A 79 -2.37 -5.70 -6.23
C VAL A 79 -1.35 -5.03 -5.29
N GLU A 80 -0.81 -3.86 -5.66
CA GLU A 80 0.05 -3.09 -4.74
C GLU A 80 -0.72 -2.63 -3.50
N ALA A 81 -1.95 -2.13 -3.68
CA ALA A 81 -2.81 -1.72 -2.58
C ALA A 81 -3.13 -2.91 -1.66
N LEU A 82 -3.51 -4.05 -2.25
CA LEU A 82 -3.81 -5.27 -1.51
C LEU A 82 -2.60 -5.78 -0.72
N ASN A 83 -1.41 -5.77 -1.33
CA ASN A 83 -0.16 -6.16 -0.66
C ASN A 83 0.11 -5.26 0.54
N LEU A 84 -0.03 -3.94 0.37
CA LEU A 84 0.12 -2.99 1.47
C LEU A 84 -0.86 -3.26 2.61
N TRP A 85 -2.14 -3.43 2.27
CA TRP A 85 -3.20 -3.74 3.23
C TRP A 85 -2.90 -5.04 4.00
N MET A 86 -2.50 -6.09 3.29
CA MET A 86 -2.17 -7.39 3.90
C MET A 86 -1.03 -7.25 4.90
N VAL A 87 0.06 -6.57 4.52
CA VAL A 87 1.18 -6.38 5.44
C VAL A 87 0.73 -5.64 6.70
N LYS A 88 -0.04 -4.55 6.56
CA LYS A 88 -0.52 -3.80 7.74
C LYS A 88 -1.38 -4.69 8.64
N LYS A 89 -2.26 -5.53 8.07
CA LYS A 89 -3.13 -6.43 8.85
C LYS A 89 -2.39 -7.62 9.47
N VAL A 90 -1.33 -8.13 8.83
CA VAL A 90 -0.56 -9.29 9.32
C VAL A 90 0.52 -8.88 10.33
N PHE A 91 1.24 -7.80 10.06
CA PHE A 91 2.40 -7.38 10.85
C PHE A 91 2.09 -6.26 11.85
N HIS A 92 0.95 -5.57 11.70
CA HIS A 92 0.58 -4.43 12.53
C HIS A 92 1.71 -3.40 12.61
N ASP A 93 2.29 -3.18 13.78
CA ASP A 93 3.33 -2.19 14.02
C ASP A 93 4.76 -2.77 13.93
N LYS A 94 4.90 -4.08 13.68
CA LYS A 94 6.22 -4.72 13.52
C LYS A 94 6.93 -4.32 12.22
N VAL A 95 6.16 -3.92 11.22
CA VAL A 95 6.68 -3.43 9.94
C VAL A 95 6.05 -2.07 9.66
N PRO A 96 6.84 -0.99 9.52
CA PRO A 96 6.29 0.35 9.33
C PRO A 96 5.76 0.49 7.90
N VAL A 97 4.47 0.18 7.72
CA VAL A 97 3.73 0.39 6.47
C VAL A 97 2.54 1.31 6.70
N PRO A 98 2.21 2.16 5.71
CA PRO A 98 1.10 3.10 5.86
C PRO A 98 -0.23 2.37 5.94
N GLU A 99 -1.17 2.92 6.69
CA GLU A 99 -2.54 2.43 6.66
C GLU A 99 -3.20 2.77 5.31
N LEU A 100 -3.79 1.76 4.65
CA LEU A 100 -4.50 1.93 3.39
C LEU A 100 -5.94 2.39 3.66
N SER A 101 -6.28 3.61 3.25
CA SER A 101 -7.63 4.16 3.37
C SER A 101 -8.57 3.70 2.24
N GLY A 102 -8.04 3.44 1.04
CA GLY A 102 -8.86 2.95 -0.07
C GLY A 102 -8.14 2.99 -1.41
N TRP A 103 -8.86 2.62 -2.47
CA TRP A 103 -8.41 2.83 -3.84
C TRP A 103 -9.53 3.24 -4.78
N ARG A 104 -9.15 3.80 -5.92
CA ARG A 104 -10.01 4.10 -7.06
C ARG A 104 -9.34 3.65 -8.36
N VAL A 105 -10.14 3.22 -9.33
CA VAL A 105 -9.72 2.93 -10.70
C VAL A 105 -10.62 3.74 -11.61
N ASP A 106 -10.04 4.65 -12.38
CA ASP A 106 -10.82 5.44 -13.35
C ASP A 106 -11.02 4.70 -14.68
N ASP A 107 -11.81 5.31 -15.55
CA ASP A 107 -12.17 4.71 -16.85
C ASP A 107 -11.01 4.71 -17.86
N GLU A 108 -9.94 5.46 -17.58
CA GLU A 108 -8.69 5.43 -18.35
C GLU A 108 -7.71 4.35 -17.83
N GLY A 109 -8.08 3.65 -16.75
CA GLY A 109 -7.28 2.59 -16.15
C GLY A 109 -6.21 3.07 -15.18
N TYR A 110 -6.20 4.36 -14.80
CA TYR A 110 -5.33 4.81 -13.73
C TYR A 110 -5.83 4.27 -12.39
N VAL A 111 -4.91 3.73 -11.60
CA VAL A 111 -5.18 3.32 -10.22
C VAL A 111 -4.70 4.42 -9.28
N PHE A 112 -5.50 4.72 -8.26
CA PHE A 112 -5.23 5.67 -7.19
C PHE A 112 -5.29 4.93 -5.86
N ILE A 113 -4.20 4.94 -5.10
CA ILE A 113 -4.06 4.29 -3.80
C ILE A 113 -3.97 5.39 -2.75
N TYR A 114 -4.91 5.41 -1.82
CA TYR A 114 -5.04 6.41 -0.77
C TYR A 114 -4.56 5.84 0.55
N MET A 115 -3.57 6.47 1.17
CA MET A 115 -2.94 5.93 2.36
C MET A 115 -2.45 7.02 3.32
N GLU A 116 -2.22 6.63 4.56
CA GLU A 116 -1.64 7.46 5.60
C GLU A 116 -0.21 7.92 5.22
N PRO A 117 0.16 9.20 5.47
CA PRO A 117 1.53 9.65 5.34
C PRO A 117 2.38 9.09 6.49
N ILE A 118 3.49 8.44 6.17
CA ILE A 118 4.50 8.06 7.17
C ILE A 118 5.59 9.11 7.21
N GLU A 119 5.85 9.64 8.41
CA GLU A 119 7.00 10.48 8.68
C GLU A 119 8.24 9.63 8.95
N GLY A 120 9.36 9.93 8.28
CA GLY A 120 10.64 9.30 8.57
C GLY A 120 11.72 9.53 7.51
N PRO A 121 13.01 9.37 7.87
CA PRO A 121 14.12 9.58 6.94
C PRO A 121 14.11 8.58 5.79
N THR A 122 14.40 9.04 4.58
CA THR A 122 14.54 8.17 3.41
C THR A 122 15.71 7.21 3.56
N LEU A 123 15.62 6.05 2.91
CA LEU A 123 16.50 4.88 3.07
C LEU A 123 17.97 5.10 2.65
N ASP A 124 18.33 6.28 2.13
CA ASP A 124 19.67 6.65 1.68
C ASP A 124 20.66 6.91 2.84
N GLU A 125 20.17 6.95 4.08
CA GLU A 125 20.99 7.26 5.26
C GLU A 125 20.93 6.14 6.30
N GLY A 126 21.84 5.16 6.21
CA GLY A 126 22.30 4.39 7.37
C GLY A 126 21.33 3.40 8.05
N LEU A 127 20.30 2.89 7.35
CA LEU A 127 19.26 2.02 7.95
C LEU A 127 19.52 0.50 7.86
N SER A 128 20.78 0.06 7.75
CA SER A 128 21.14 -1.37 7.57
C SER A 128 20.50 -2.30 8.61
N ASP A 129 20.51 -1.89 9.88
CA ASP A 129 20.03 -2.74 10.98
C ASP A 129 18.49 -2.83 11.01
N GLN A 130 17.79 -1.72 10.76
CA GLN A 130 16.33 -1.71 10.66
C GLN A 130 15.85 -2.53 9.46
N LEU A 131 16.53 -2.46 8.33
CA LEU A 131 16.21 -3.25 7.15
C LEU A 131 16.43 -4.74 7.38
N SER A 132 17.50 -5.08 8.11
CA SER A 132 17.78 -6.46 8.49
C SER A 132 16.65 -7.01 9.37
N GLN A 133 16.21 -6.25 10.37
CA GLN A 133 15.12 -6.65 11.27
C GLN A 133 13.76 -6.75 10.55
N ILE A 134 13.45 -5.82 9.65
CA ILE A 134 12.25 -5.89 8.80
C ILE A 134 12.32 -7.14 7.91
N THR A 135 13.47 -7.40 7.28
CA THR A 135 13.65 -8.56 6.40
C THR A 135 13.50 -9.87 7.16
N GLU A 136 14.07 -9.98 8.37
CA GLU A 136 13.90 -11.14 9.25
C GLU A 136 12.44 -11.34 9.64
N THR A 137 11.73 -10.27 9.96
CA THR A 137 10.29 -10.31 10.29
C THR A 137 9.47 -10.80 9.10
N LEU A 138 9.72 -10.27 7.91
CA LEU A 138 9.03 -10.67 6.68
C LEU A 138 9.32 -12.14 6.32
N ARG A 139 10.52 -12.65 6.59
CA ARG A 139 10.89 -14.06 6.36
C ARG A 139 10.12 -15.05 7.21
N GLN A 140 9.51 -14.62 8.32
CA GLN A 140 8.68 -15.47 9.16
C GLN A 140 7.26 -15.69 8.61
N LEU A 141 6.89 -14.97 7.54
CA LEU A 141 5.60 -15.11 6.91
C LEU A 141 5.60 -16.28 5.93
N GLU A 142 4.71 -17.23 6.17
CA GLU A 142 4.41 -18.35 5.28
C GLU A 142 2.91 -18.31 4.94
N GLN A 143 2.55 -18.49 3.67
CA GLN A 143 1.16 -18.75 3.31
C GLN A 143 0.85 -20.23 3.44
N ASP A 144 -0.40 -20.56 3.75
CA ASP A 144 -0.86 -21.95 3.63
C ASP A 144 -0.62 -22.43 2.18
N PRO A 145 0.04 -23.60 1.98
CA PRO A 145 0.29 -24.14 0.64
C PRO A 145 -0.99 -24.35 -0.19
N SER A 146 -2.14 -24.52 0.48
CA SER A 146 -3.45 -24.71 -0.14
C SER A 146 -4.11 -23.40 -0.59
N ASP A 147 -3.64 -22.25 -0.08
CA ASP A 147 -4.19 -20.91 -0.29
C ASP A 147 -3.11 -19.92 -0.83
N GLN A 148 -2.26 -20.37 -1.75
CA GLN A 148 -1.23 -19.51 -2.35
C GLN A 148 -1.85 -18.38 -3.18
N PHE A 149 -1.81 -17.17 -2.61
CA PHE A 149 -2.23 -15.94 -3.30
C PHE A 149 -1.04 -14.99 -3.54
N ILE A 150 0.05 -15.13 -2.80
CA ILE A 150 1.28 -14.38 -3.04
C ILE A 150 1.98 -14.97 -4.26
N VAL A 151 2.11 -14.10 -5.27
CA VAL A 151 2.88 -14.26 -6.51
C VAL A 151 3.99 -15.29 -6.36
N SER A 152 3.76 -16.45 -6.99
CA SER A 152 4.77 -17.47 -7.21
C SER A 152 6.01 -16.84 -7.82
N LYS A 153 7.18 -17.27 -7.36
CA LYS A 153 8.52 -16.91 -7.84
C LYS A 153 8.70 -17.19 -9.35
N SER A 154 8.11 -16.40 -10.23
CA SER A 154 8.33 -16.47 -11.68
C SER A 154 7.70 -15.27 -12.37
N SER A 155 8.28 -14.09 -12.15
CA SER A 155 8.37 -13.01 -13.13
C SER A 155 9.12 -11.87 -12.46
N THR A 156 10.20 -11.46 -13.10
CA THR A 156 10.91 -10.21 -12.86
C THR A 156 9.90 -9.11 -12.51
N THR A 157 10.12 -8.41 -11.38
CA THR A 157 9.32 -7.24 -10.90
C THR A 157 8.19 -7.51 -9.88
N GLY A 158 8.06 -8.71 -9.31
CA GLY A 158 6.98 -9.05 -8.36
C GLY A 158 7.41 -9.46 -6.94
N SER A 159 8.45 -8.85 -6.35
CA SER A 159 8.82 -9.13 -4.95
C SER A 159 8.14 -8.13 -4.00
N LEU A 160 7.63 -8.59 -2.85
CA LEU A 160 7.11 -7.72 -1.78
C LEU A 160 8.16 -6.71 -1.29
N ILE A 161 9.44 -7.03 -1.49
CA ILE A 161 10.57 -6.20 -1.09
C ILE A 161 10.63 -4.87 -1.89
N PRO A 162 10.64 -4.84 -3.23
CA PRO A 162 10.63 -3.59 -4.00
C PRO A 162 9.38 -2.74 -3.76
N THR A 163 8.19 -3.32 -3.54
CA THR A 163 6.99 -2.51 -3.24
C THR A 163 7.15 -1.75 -1.92
N MET A 164 7.72 -2.37 -0.89
CA MET A 164 8.03 -1.71 0.39
C MET A 164 9.14 -0.66 0.28
N VAL A 165 10.19 -0.94 -0.49
CA VAL A 165 11.26 0.03 -0.76
C VAL A 165 10.68 1.26 -1.47
N TYR A 166 9.70 1.09 -2.36
CA TYR A 166 9.04 2.18 -3.07
C TYR A 166 8.20 3.09 -2.16
N PHE A 167 7.51 2.53 -1.15
CA PHE A 167 6.72 3.34 -0.21
C PHE A 167 7.58 4.30 0.63
N ARG A 168 8.86 3.97 0.89
CA ARG A 168 9.80 4.86 1.60
C ARG A 168 10.31 6.02 0.72
N ILE A 169 10.26 5.91 -0.61
CA ILE A 169 10.79 6.93 -1.54
C ILE A 169 9.85 8.14 -1.72
N MET A 170 8.60 8.03 -1.26
CA MET A 170 7.54 9.04 -1.40
C MET A 170 7.76 10.31 -0.53
N GLY A 171 8.90 10.41 0.15
CA GLY A 171 9.29 11.45 1.11
C GLY A 171 10.12 12.61 0.56
N LYS A 172 10.04 12.93 -0.73
CA LYS A 172 10.51 14.23 -1.25
C LYS A 172 9.33 15.19 -1.52
#